data_AF-A0A699WGA1-F1
#
_entry.id   AF-A0A699WGA1-F1
#
_cell.length_a   1.000
_cell.length_b   1.000
_cell.length_c   1.000
_cell.angle_alpha   90.00
_cell.angle_beta   90.00
_cell.angle_gamma   90.00
#
_symmetry.space_group_name_H-M   'P 1'
#
loop_
_entity.id
_entity.type
_entity.pdbx_description
1 polymer ?
#
loop_
_entity_poly.entity_id
_entity_poly.type
_entity_poly.pdbx_seq_one_letter_code
_entity_poly.pdbx_strand_id
1 'polypeptide(L)'
;VQDEVADPALRRLIAEQVRKLYEALGLRKLLLQLDPEFKIFDVAHHIGLSTEQEYQLLSTTAEQERQDMVHEHLERLLPAVLEAERLKERVRLNGHFKNLQPPTF
;
A
#
# COMPACT_ATOMS: atom_id res chain seq x y z
N VAL A 1 -17.99 23.31 -13.10
CA VAL A 1 -17.22 22.40 -12.23
C VAL A 1 -17.51 21.03 -12.78
N GLN A 2 -16.55 20.44 -13.52
CA GLN A 2 -16.78 19.13 -14.15
C GLN A 2 -16.75 18.09 -13.02
N ASP A 3 -17.93 17.60 -12.68
CA ASP A 3 -18.10 16.40 -11.86
C ASP A 3 -17.56 15.20 -12.65
N GLU A 4 -16.25 14.98 -12.57
CA GLU A 4 -15.63 13.76 -13.10
C GLU A 4 -15.82 12.64 -12.09
N VAL A 5 -16.71 11.73 -12.48
CA VAL A 5 -17.20 10.60 -11.69
C VAL A 5 -16.04 9.65 -11.43
N ALA A 6 -15.76 9.40 -10.15
CA ALA A 6 -14.79 8.38 -9.72
C ALA A 6 -15.06 7.05 -10.42
N ASP A 7 -14.01 6.37 -10.90
CA ASP A 7 -14.12 5.03 -11.44
C ASP A 7 -14.28 4.03 -10.28
N PRO A 8 -15.43 3.34 -10.14
CA PRO A 8 -15.65 2.39 -9.06
C PRO A 8 -14.77 1.14 -9.19
N ALA A 9 -14.39 0.73 -10.40
CA ALA A 9 -13.50 -0.41 -10.62
C ALA A 9 -12.08 -0.08 -10.15
N LEU A 10 -11.57 1.08 -10.55
CA LEU A 10 -10.25 1.56 -10.12
C LEU A 10 -10.19 1.75 -8.60
N ARG A 11 -11.25 2.29 -7.99
CA ARG A 11 -11.36 2.43 -6.53
C ARG A 11 -11.22 1.10 -5.79
N ARG A 12 -11.91 0.06 -6.27
CA ARG A 12 -11.80 -1.28 -5.70
C ARG A 12 -10.37 -1.81 -5.83
N LEU A 13 -9.72 -1.59 -6.97
CA LEU A 13 -8.34 -2.01 -7.19
C LEU A 13 -7.38 -1.31 -6.21
N ILE A 14 -7.54 -0.01 -6.01
CA ILE A 14 -6.77 0.77 -5.04
C ILE A 14 -7.00 0.25 -3.62
N ALA A 15 -8.25 -0.03 -3.22
CA ALA A 15 -8.53 -0.58 -1.90
C ALA A 15 -7.81 -1.92 -1.66
N GLU A 16 -7.77 -2.80 -2.67
CA GLU A 16 -7.04 -4.06 -2.61
C GLU A 16 -5.52 -3.85 -2.52
N GLN A 17 -4.99 -2.88 -3.29
CA GLN A 17 -3.58 -2.52 -3.24
C GLN A 17 -3.15 -1.97 -1.87
N VAL A 18 -3.95 -1.07 -1.29
CA VAL A 18 -3.72 -0.51 0.05
C VAL A 18 -3.77 -1.61 1.11
N ARG A 19 -4.73 -2.54 1.01
CA ARG A 19 -4.81 -3.69 1.92
C ARG A 19 -3.53 -4.53 1.85
N LYS A 20 -3.08 -4.88 0.64
CA LYS A 20 -1.84 -5.65 0.43
C LYS A 20 -0.62 -4.93 0.99
N LEU A 21 -0.54 -3.60 0.82
CA LEU A 21 0.54 -2.79 1.36
C LEU A 21 0.59 -2.90 2.89
N TYR A 22 -0.56 -2.73 3.55
CA TYR A 22 -0.66 -2.78 5.01
C TYR A 22 -0.38 -4.18 5.57
N GLU A 23 -0.81 -5.22 4.87
CA GLU A 23 -0.47 -6.61 5.21
C GLU A 23 1.03 -6.88 5.12
N ALA A 24 1.68 -6.42 4.05
CA ALA A 24 3.13 -6.56 3.85
C ALA A 24 3.93 -5.80 4.92
N LEU A 25 3.44 -4.64 5.35
CA LEU A 25 4.04 -3.85 6.44
C LEU A 25 3.74 -4.42 7.85
N GLY A 26 2.93 -5.48 7.97
CA GLY A 26 2.53 -6.06 9.24
C GLY A 26 1.55 -5.19 10.05
N LEU A 27 0.93 -4.19 9.42
CA LEU A 27 0.03 -3.22 10.04
C LEU A 27 -1.42 -3.71 10.08
N ARG A 28 -1.63 -5.03 10.24
CA ARG A 28 -2.96 -5.66 10.14
C ARG A 28 -4.00 -5.08 11.14
N LYS A 29 -3.53 -4.59 12.29
CA LYS A 29 -4.38 -3.94 13.32
C LYS A 29 -4.87 -2.54 12.89
N LEU A 30 -4.17 -1.92 11.95
CA LEU A 30 -4.48 -0.62 11.35
C LEU A 30 -5.04 -0.80 9.94
N LEU A 31 -5.54 -2.00 9.58
CA LEU A 31 -6.20 -2.21 8.31
C LEU A 31 -7.27 -1.12 8.16
N LEU A 32 -6.97 -0.17 7.28
CA LEU A 32 -7.86 0.94 7.00
C LEU A 32 -9.16 0.32 6.50
N GLN A 33 -10.23 0.41 7.30
CA GLN A 33 -11.56 0.12 6.83
C GLN A 33 -11.96 1.29 5.95
N LEU A 34 -11.53 1.24 4.70
CA LEU A 34 -11.94 2.20 3.69
C LEU A 34 -13.43 2.02 3.45
N ASP A 35 -14.17 3.12 3.55
CA ASP A 35 -15.56 3.18 3.10
C ASP A 35 -15.61 2.69 1.64
N PRO A 36 -16.59 1.86 1.22
CA PRO A 36 -16.72 1.45 -0.17
C PRO A 36 -16.71 2.60 -1.17
N GLU A 37 -17.15 3.78 -0.74
CA GLU A 37 -17.21 5.00 -1.53
C GLU A 37 -16.13 6.03 -1.17
N PHE A 38 -15.03 5.62 -0.52
CA PHE A 38 -13.92 6.51 -0.13
C PHE A 38 -13.39 7.37 -1.29
N LYS A 39 -12.84 8.53 -0.94
CA LYS A 39 -12.12 9.43 -1.86
C LYS A 39 -10.63 9.27 -1.71
N ILE A 40 -9.89 9.60 -2.75
CA ILE A 40 -8.43 9.48 -2.74
C ILE A 40 -7.78 10.31 -1.62
N PHE A 41 -8.36 11.46 -1.26
CA PHE A 41 -7.89 12.23 -0.11
C PHE A 41 -7.95 11.47 1.22
N ASP A 42 -8.87 10.52 1.39
CA ASP A 42 -8.99 9.71 2.62
C ASP A 42 -7.81 8.73 2.79
N VAL A 43 -7.16 8.36 1.68
CA VAL A 43 -6.11 7.33 1.65
C VAL A 43 -4.72 7.86 1.28
N ALA A 44 -4.61 9.04 0.66
CA ALA A 44 -3.35 9.57 0.12
C ALA A 44 -2.21 9.67 1.16
N HIS A 45 -2.50 10.11 2.38
CA HIS A 45 -1.49 10.23 3.45
C HIS A 45 -1.05 8.87 4.04
N HIS A 46 -1.78 7.81 3.73
CA HIS A 46 -1.61 6.49 4.30
C HIS A 46 -0.76 5.55 3.45
N ILE A 47 -0.33 5.99 2.26
CA ILE A 47 0.33 5.14 1.24
C ILE A 47 1.79 5.53 0.96
N GLY A 48 2.33 6.56 1.61
CA GLY A 48 3.75 6.91 1.49
C GLY A 48 4.12 7.66 0.21
N LEU A 49 3.25 8.58 -0.24
CA LEU A 49 3.54 9.51 -1.33
C LEU A 49 4.78 10.36 -1.02
N SER A 50 5.55 10.72 -2.06
CA SER A 50 6.54 11.78 -1.91
C SER A 50 5.86 13.14 -1.75
N THR A 51 6.54 14.13 -1.17
CA THR A 51 5.98 15.50 -1.04
C THR A 51 5.56 16.09 -2.40
N GLU A 52 6.29 15.75 -3.47
CA GLU A 52 5.92 16.17 -4.82
C GLU A 52 4.62 15.51 -5.29
N GLN A 53 4.47 14.21 -5.06
CA GLN A 53 3.23 13.48 -5.40
C GLN A 53 2.04 13.98 -4.58
N GLU A 54 2.22 14.29 -3.30
CA GLU A 54 1.17 14.91 -2.47
C GLU A 54 0.76 16.28 -3.02
N TYR A 55 1.73 17.12 -3.38
CA TYR A 55 1.44 18.43 -3.97
C TYR A 55 0.69 18.31 -5.30
N GLN A 56 1.10 17.38 -6.17
CA GLN A 56 0.40 17.12 -7.42
C GLN A 56 -1.04 16.65 -7.16
N LEU A 57 -1.24 15.68 -6.26
CA LEU A 57 -2.56 15.13 -5.93
C LEU A 57 -3.49 16.21 -5.35
N LEU A 58 -2.98 17.10 -4.51
CA LEU A 58 -3.74 18.24 -3.96
C LEU A 58 -4.09 19.29 -5.03
N SER A 59 -3.27 19.40 -6.08
CA SER A 59 -3.50 20.33 -7.20
C SER A 59 -4.46 19.75 -8.25
N THR A 60 -4.60 18.43 -8.29
CA THR A 60 -5.50 17.71 -9.20
C THR A 60 -6.96 17.94 -8.80
N THR A 61 -7.79 18.33 -9.78
CA THR A 61 -9.21 18.63 -9.53
C THR A 61 -10.13 17.43 -9.75
N ALA A 62 -9.79 16.56 -10.72
CA ALA A 62 -10.54 15.35 -11.04
C ALA A 62 -10.27 14.20 -10.06
N GLU A 63 -11.33 13.55 -9.58
CA GLU A 63 -11.17 12.38 -8.70
C GLU A 63 -10.58 11.19 -9.45
N GLN A 64 -10.99 10.98 -10.69
CA GLN A 64 -10.45 9.89 -11.51
C GLN A 64 -8.95 10.04 -11.74
N GLU A 65 -8.47 11.25 -12.05
CA GLU A 65 -7.03 11.51 -12.20
C GLU A 65 -6.26 11.25 -10.89
N ARG A 66 -6.83 11.64 -9.74
CA ARG A 66 -6.26 11.27 -8.43
C ARG A 66 -6.21 9.75 -8.22
N GLN A 67 -7.23 9.01 -8.68
CA GLN A 67 -7.25 7.55 -8.61
C GLN A 67 -6.13 6.95 -9.46
N ASP A 68 -5.95 7.43 -10.69
CA ASP A 68 -4.88 6.98 -11.58
C ASP A 68 -3.49 7.22 -10.96
N MET A 69 -3.26 8.43 -10.43
CA MET A 69 -2.00 8.77 -9.74
C MET A 69 -1.69 7.84 -8.57
N VAL A 70 -2.69 7.56 -7.72
CA VAL A 70 -2.53 6.68 -6.56
C VAL A 70 -2.34 5.23 -6.99
N HIS A 71 -3.09 4.78 -7.99
CA HIS A 71 -2.96 3.44 -8.52
C HIS A 71 -1.55 3.20 -9.06
N GLU A 72 -1.03 4.13 -9.89
CA GLU A 72 0.32 4.08 -10.45
C GLU A 72 1.41 4.11 -9.36
N HIS A 73 1.23 4.94 -8.33
CA HIS A 73 2.13 4.95 -7.17
C HIS A 73 2.16 3.58 -6.46
N LEU A 74 0.99 3.00 -6.20
CA LEU A 74 0.87 1.71 -5.52
C LEU A 74 1.42 0.55 -6.35
N GLU A 75 1.24 0.56 -7.68
CA GLU A 75 1.81 -0.44 -8.58
C GLU A 75 3.34 -0.46 -8.53
N ARG A 76 3.99 0.70 -8.35
CA ARG A 76 5.44 0.79 -8.19
C ARG A 76 5.92 0.44 -6.79
N LEU A 77 5.19 0.86 -5.77
CA LEU A 77 5.59 0.69 -4.37
C LEU A 77 5.42 -0.76 -3.90
N LEU A 78 4.30 -1.40 -4.23
CA LEU A 78 3.94 -2.73 -3.73
C LEU A 78 5.00 -3.81 -3.97
N PRO A 79 5.56 -3.96 -5.21
CA PRO A 79 6.59 -4.96 -5.46
C PRO A 79 7.81 -4.79 -4.55
N ALA A 80 8.27 -3.55 -4.36
CA ALA A 80 9.44 -3.26 -3.52
C ALA A 80 9.18 -3.61 -2.04
N VAL A 81 8.00 -3.28 -1.53
CA VAL A 81 7.62 -3.59 -0.14
C VAL A 81 7.48 -5.11 0.07
N LEU A 82 6.88 -5.83 -0.87
CA LEU A 82 6.74 -7.28 -0.80
C LEU A 82 8.09 -7.99 -0.82
N GLU A 83 9.03 -7.53 -1.65
CA GLU A 83 10.41 -8.06 -1.65
C GLU A 83 11.13 -7.79 -0.32
N ALA A 84 10.95 -6.61 0.27
CA ALA A 84 11.50 -6.28 1.57
C ALA A 84 10.95 -7.20 2.68
N GLU A 85 9.65 -7.48 2.69
CA GLU A 85 9.05 -8.39 3.69
C GLU A 85 9.56 -9.83 3.50
N ARG A 86 9.67 -10.32 2.24
CA ARG A 86 10.27 -11.64 1.94
C ARG A 86 11.72 -11.74 2.41
N LEU A 87 12.51 -10.68 2.25
CA LEU A 87 13.89 -10.64 2.75
C LEU A 87 13.93 -10.74 4.28
N LYS A 88 13.09 -9.98 4.98
CA LYS A 88 12.98 -10.03 6.44
C LYS A 88 12.58 -11.41 6.95
N GLU A 89 11.64 -12.09 6.28
CA GLU A 89 11.27 -13.47 6.61
C GLU A 89 12.45 -14.44 6.48
N ARG A 90 13.22 -14.36 5.38
CA ARG A 90 14.43 -15.18 5.18
C ARG A 90 15.48 -14.95 6.26
N VAL A 91 15.74 -13.68 6.61
CA VAL A 91 16.69 -13.31 7.68
C VAL A 91 16.22 -13.89 9.02
N ARG A 92 14.92 -13.84 9.32
CA ARG A 92 14.36 -14.43 10.55
C ARG A 92 14.56 -15.95 10.60
N LEU A 93 14.30 -16.67 9.51
CA LEU A 93 14.51 -18.12 9.43
C LEU A 93 15.99 -18.51 9.67
N ASN A 94 16.92 -17.74 9.10
CA ASN A 94 18.35 -17.94 9.35
C ASN A 94 18.74 -17.65 10.81
N GLY A 95 18.08 -16.69 11.47
CA GLY A 95 18.23 -16.43 12.90
C GLY A 95 17.70 -17.56 13.79
N HIS A 96 16.56 -18.16 13.43
CA HIS A 96 16.03 -19.33 14.14
C HIS A 96 16.94 -20.56 14.01
N PHE A 97 17.57 -20.78 12.84
CA PHE A 97 18.50 -21.90 12.62
C PHE A 97 19.76 -21.81 13.50
N LYS A 98 20.26 -20.61 13.80
CA LYS A 98 21.43 -20.43 14.69
C LYS A 98 21.16 -20.77 16.15
N ASN A 99 19.88 -20.89 16.55
CA ASN A 99 19.46 -21.20 17.92
C ASN A 99 18.98 -22.65 18.10
N LEU A 100 19.12 -23.51 17.09
CA LEU A 100 18.91 -24.93 17.25
C LEU A 100 20.15 -25.52 17.95
N GLN A 101 19.99 -25.98 19.19
CA GLN A 101 21.03 -26.80 19.81
C GLN A 101 21.19 -28.08 18.98
N PRO A 102 22.43 -28.47 18.64
CA PRO A 102 22.66 -29.66 17.86
C PRO A 102 22.06 -30.87 18.60
N PRO A 103 21.40 -31.79 17.90
CA PRO A 103 20.91 -33.00 18.54
C PRO A 103 22.11 -33.78 19.07
N THR A 104 22.13 -34.03 20.38
CA THR A 104 23.04 -34.96 21.01
C THR A 104 22.68 -36.37 20.55
N PHE A 105 23.44 -36.90 19.59
CA PHE A 105 23.51 -38.33 19.28
C PHE A 105 24.79 -38.91 19.88
#